data_AF-A0A925ULZ3-F1
#
_entry.id   AF-A0A925ULZ3-F1
#
_cell.length_a   1.000
_cell.length_b   1.000
_cell.length_c   1.000
_cell.angle_alpha   90.00
_cell.angle_beta   90.00
_cell.angle_gamma   90.00
#
_symmetry.space_group_name_H-M   'P 1'
#
loop_
_entity.id
_entity.type
_entity.pdbx_description
1 polymer ?
#
loop_
_entity_poly.entity_id
_entity_poly.type
_entity_poly.pdbx_seq_one_letter_code
_entity_poly.pdbx_strand_id
1 'polypeptide(L)'
;MDHIRNFSIIAHIDHGKSTLADRLIQRCGGLSDREMEAQVLDSMDIERERGITIKAQTAALEYRARDGRLYNLNLIDTPGHVDFSYEVSRSLSACEGALLVVDASQGVEAQTVANCYTALDLGVEVIPVLNKMDLPNADPENAKAEIEDVIGIDAENAIPCSAKTGMGIDEILEAVITRMPAPRGKPDAPLRAMIVDSWFDNYVGVVMLVRVVDGTLLKGERIRMMASDAVYDADSLGVFTPKSVARERLSAGEVGFIIAGIKELQAAKVGDTITLEKKLPNNLGPASEALPGFKEIQPQVFAGLYPTEASEYDQLR
;
A
#
# COMPACT_ATOMS: atom_id res chain seq x y z
N MET A 1 -4.13 13.42 13.15
CA MET A 1 -3.22 12.38 12.62
C MET A 1 -3.12 11.19 13.56
N ASP A 2 -3.23 11.39 14.88
CA ASP A 2 -3.08 10.33 15.90
C ASP A 2 -3.99 9.10 15.74
N HIS A 3 -5.12 9.24 15.06
CA HIS A 3 -6.06 8.14 14.78
C HIS A 3 -5.93 7.58 13.35
N ILE A 4 -4.83 7.84 12.66
CA ILE A 4 -4.52 7.25 11.35
C ILE A 4 -3.44 6.19 11.54
N ARG A 5 -3.55 5.05 10.85
CA ARG A 5 -2.48 4.05 10.73
C ARG A 5 -2.33 3.68 9.26
N ASN A 6 -1.13 3.83 8.72
CA ASN A 6 -0.79 3.36 7.39
C ASN A 6 0.05 2.10 7.54
N PHE A 7 -0.43 1.00 6.96
CA PHE A 7 0.27 -0.27 7.07
C PHE A 7 0.13 -1.11 5.81
N SER A 8 1.10 -2.01 5.61
CA SER A 8 1.08 -2.98 4.52
C SER A 8 1.12 -4.41 5.04
N ILE A 9 0.89 -5.39 4.16
CA ILE A 9 0.97 -6.81 4.51
C ILE A 9 2.09 -7.47 3.71
N ILE A 10 3.15 -7.87 4.40
CA ILE A 10 4.28 -8.59 3.83
C ILE A 10 4.04 -10.09 4.04
N ALA A 11 4.09 -10.88 2.97
CA ALA A 11 4.01 -12.33 3.06
C ALA A 11 4.71 -12.98 1.86
N HIS A 12 5.07 -14.25 2.02
CA HIS A 12 5.39 -15.10 0.88
C HIS A 12 4.13 -15.43 0.08
N ILE A 13 4.34 -15.94 -1.13
CA ILE A 13 3.27 -16.49 -1.98
C ILE A 13 2.53 -17.59 -1.19
N ASP A 14 1.21 -17.64 -1.33
CA ASP A 14 0.33 -18.59 -0.65
C ASP A 14 0.29 -18.53 0.88
N HIS A 15 0.99 -17.61 1.56
CA HIS A 15 0.87 -17.41 3.02
C HIS A 15 -0.45 -16.73 3.43
N GLY A 16 -1.33 -16.40 2.46
CA GLY A 16 -2.69 -15.91 2.71
C GLY A 16 -2.80 -14.39 2.89
N LYS A 17 -1.89 -13.62 2.28
CA LYS A 17 -1.90 -12.15 2.26
C LYS A 17 -3.23 -11.55 1.77
N SER A 18 -3.67 -11.90 0.56
CA SER A 18 -4.92 -11.36 -0.03
C SER A 18 -6.14 -11.77 0.80
N THR A 19 -6.18 -13.03 1.26
CA THR A 19 -7.27 -13.50 2.13
C THR A 19 -7.31 -12.74 3.45
N LEU A 20 -6.15 -12.44 4.05
CA LEU A 20 -6.09 -11.65 5.29
C LEU A 20 -6.54 -10.21 5.04
N ALA A 21 -6.09 -9.60 3.95
CA ALA A 21 -6.50 -8.27 3.53
C ALA A 21 -8.02 -8.17 3.37
N ASP A 22 -8.64 -9.11 2.64
CA ASP A 22 -10.09 -9.18 2.46
C ASP A 22 -10.84 -9.30 3.80
N ARG A 23 -10.33 -10.09 4.75
CA ARG A 23 -10.91 -10.20 6.10
C ARG A 23 -10.81 -8.92 6.91
N LEU A 24 -9.69 -8.22 6.85
CA LEU A 24 -9.53 -6.93 7.52
C LEU A 24 -10.52 -5.91 6.97
N ILE A 25 -10.69 -5.89 5.65
CA ILE A 25 -11.66 -5.01 4.98
C ILE A 25 -13.09 -5.37 5.40
N GLN A 26 -13.47 -6.65 5.36
CA GLN A 26 -14.78 -7.12 5.80
C GLN A 26 -15.07 -6.69 7.25
N ARG A 27 -14.09 -6.90 8.15
CA ARG A 27 -14.25 -6.60 9.58
C ARG A 27 -14.49 -5.12 9.85
N CYS A 28 -13.91 -4.24 9.02
CA CYS A 28 -14.08 -2.79 9.07
C CYS A 28 -15.32 -2.30 8.32
N GLY A 29 -16.17 -3.20 7.81
CA GLY A 29 -17.39 -2.86 7.09
C GLY A 29 -17.18 -2.41 5.64
N GLY A 30 -15.99 -2.63 5.07
CA GLY A 30 -15.66 -2.27 3.69
C GLY A 30 -16.26 -3.20 2.63
N LEU A 31 -16.74 -4.39 3.02
CA LEU A 31 -17.32 -5.39 2.12
C LEU A 31 -18.52 -6.09 2.77
N SER A 32 -19.56 -6.35 1.99
CA SER A 32 -20.65 -7.25 2.36
C SER A 32 -20.24 -8.72 2.21
N ASP A 33 -20.91 -9.64 2.91
CA ASP A 33 -20.58 -11.08 2.84
C ASP A 33 -20.63 -11.66 1.42
N ARG A 34 -21.43 -11.06 0.53
CA ARG A 34 -21.52 -11.44 -0.90
C ARG A 34 -20.31 -11.00 -1.72
N GLU A 35 -19.65 -9.92 -1.33
CA GLU A 35 -18.50 -9.40 -2.08
C GLU A 35 -17.23 -10.24 -1.81
N MET A 36 -17.22 -11.09 -0.78
CA MET A 36 -16.07 -11.95 -0.45
C MET A 36 -15.89 -13.19 -1.33
N GLU A 37 -16.90 -13.60 -2.10
CA GLU A 37 -16.80 -14.82 -2.92
C GLU A 37 -15.78 -14.67 -4.06
N ALA A 38 -15.35 -13.44 -4.36
CA ALA A 38 -14.22 -13.13 -5.22
C ALA A 38 -13.18 -12.36 -4.39
N GLN A 39 -11.90 -12.72 -4.46
CA GLN A 39 -10.82 -11.92 -3.86
C GLN A 39 -10.92 -10.49 -4.40
N VAL A 40 -11.23 -9.52 -3.53
CA VAL A 40 -11.74 -8.21 -3.98
C VAL A 40 -10.60 -7.29 -4.39
N LEU A 41 -9.43 -7.48 -3.78
CA LEU A 41 -8.23 -6.70 -4.10
C LEU A 41 -7.56 -7.16 -5.39
N ASP A 42 -7.68 -8.44 -5.76
CA ASP A 42 -7.13 -8.95 -7.02
C ASP A 42 -8.03 -8.48 -8.18
N SER A 43 -7.73 -7.29 -8.69
CA SER A 43 -8.54 -6.57 -9.68
C SER A 43 -8.23 -7.00 -11.11
N MET A 44 -7.02 -7.50 -11.38
CA MET A 44 -6.62 -7.97 -12.71
C MET A 44 -7.00 -9.43 -12.94
N ASP A 45 -7.45 -9.76 -14.14
CA ASP A 45 -7.80 -11.15 -14.49
C ASP A 45 -6.60 -12.11 -14.33
N ILE A 46 -5.39 -11.63 -14.61
CA ILE A 46 -4.15 -12.41 -14.44
C ILE A 46 -3.77 -12.63 -12.98
N GLU A 47 -4.11 -11.70 -12.07
CA GLU A 47 -3.92 -11.86 -10.62
C GLU A 47 -4.81 -13.00 -10.11
N ARG A 48 -6.08 -13.00 -10.54
CA ARG A 48 -7.05 -14.05 -10.20
C ARG A 48 -6.70 -15.41 -10.80
N GLU A 49 -6.24 -15.44 -12.04
CA GLU A 49 -5.86 -16.68 -12.72
C GLU A 49 -4.64 -17.34 -12.05
N ARG A 50 -3.68 -16.54 -11.58
CA ARG A 50 -2.44 -17.02 -10.99
C ARG A 50 -2.41 -17.04 -9.47
N GLY A 51 -3.43 -16.50 -8.80
CA GLY A 51 -3.49 -16.41 -7.33
C GLY A 51 -2.41 -15.52 -6.71
N ILE A 52 -1.88 -14.54 -7.45
CA ILE A 52 -0.81 -13.64 -7.00
C ILE A 52 -1.28 -12.19 -7.07
N THR A 53 -0.82 -11.36 -6.13
CA THR A 53 -0.95 -9.90 -6.23
C THR A 53 0.21 -9.36 -7.06
N ILE A 54 -0.11 -8.72 -8.17
CA ILE A 54 0.86 -8.10 -9.08
C ILE A 54 0.98 -6.62 -8.76
N LYS A 55 -0.12 -5.94 -8.44
CA LYS A 55 -0.15 -4.49 -8.20
C LYS A 55 -0.65 -4.15 -6.81
N ALA A 56 -0.02 -3.15 -6.19
CA ALA A 56 -0.45 -2.68 -4.88
C ALA A 56 -1.86 -2.05 -4.93
N GLN A 57 -2.74 -2.54 -4.05
CA GLN A 57 -4.09 -2.03 -3.87
C GLN A 57 -4.21 -1.36 -2.51
N THR A 58 -4.99 -0.28 -2.44
CA THR A 58 -5.17 0.47 -1.19
C THR A 58 -6.61 0.44 -0.71
N ALA A 59 -6.77 0.33 0.60
CA ALA A 59 -8.06 0.34 1.27
C ALA A 59 -7.98 1.21 2.52
N ALA A 60 -8.64 2.36 2.49
CA ALA A 60 -8.96 3.18 3.65
C ALA A 60 -10.15 2.54 4.38
N LEU A 61 -9.91 2.12 5.61
CA LEU A 61 -10.85 1.42 6.47
C LEU A 61 -11.14 2.24 7.72
N GLU A 62 -12.38 2.20 8.20
CA GLU A 62 -12.76 2.79 9.48
C GLU A 62 -12.97 1.68 10.50
N TYR A 63 -12.23 1.72 11.61
CA TYR A 63 -12.33 0.74 12.68
C TYR A 63 -12.57 1.42 14.02
N ARG A 64 -13.57 0.93 14.76
CA ARG A 64 -13.82 1.38 16.13
C ARG A 64 -13.08 0.48 17.09
N ALA A 65 -12.00 0.99 17.68
CA ALA A 65 -11.14 0.24 18.57
C ALA A 65 -11.82 -0.04 19.93
N ARG A 66 -11.22 -0.95 20.70
CA ARG A 66 -11.67 -1.30 22.07
C ARG A 66 -11.67 -0.11 23.03
N ASP A 67 -10.87 0.92 22.77
CA ASP A 67 -10.87 2.18 23.53
C ASP A 67 -12.08 3.10 23.22
N GLY A 68 -12.93 2.68 22.27
CA GLY A 68 -14.15 3.37 21.84
C GLY A 68 -13.95 4.43 20.77
N ARG A 69 -12.70 4.73 20.36
CA ARG A 69 -12.36 5.73 19.35
C ARG A 69 -12.40 5.13 17.94
N LEU A 70 -12.62 6.00 16.97
CA LEU A 70 -12.62 5.64 15.55
C LEU A 70 -11.22 5.91 14.97
N TYR A 71 -10.67 4.91 14.29
CA TYR A 71 -9.37 4.95 13.63
C TYR A 71 -9.54 4.74 12.13
N ASN A 72 -8.76 5.50 11.36
CA ASN A 72 -8.63 5.36 9.91
C ASN A 72 -7.40 4.49 9.61
N LEU A 73 -7.63 3.29 9.11
CA LEU A 73 -6.59 2.32 8.81
C LEU A 73 -6.41 2.26 7.28
N ASN A 74 -5.30 2.76 6.77
CA ASN A 74 -4.95 2.68 5.36
C ASN A 74 -4.10 1.43 5.14
N LEU A 75 -4.72 0.42 4.55
CA LEU A 75 -4.07 -0.81 4.13
C LEU A 75 -3.50 -0.62 2.72
N ILE A 76 -2.22 -0.95 2.55
CA ILE A 76 -1.53 -1.04 1.25
C ILE A 76 -1.11 -2.48 1.03
N ASP A 77 -1.77 -3.18 0.13
CA ASP A 77 -1.42 -4.57 -0.18
C ASP A 77 -0.16 -4.62 -1.04
N THR A 78 0.91 -5.29 -0.59
CA THR A 78 2.20 -5.35 -1.32
C THR A 78 2.31 -6.64 -2.12
N PRO A 79 2.89 -6.65 -3.34
CA PRO A 79 3.19 -7.90 -4.03
C PRO A 79 4.09 -8.84 -3.20
N GLY A 80 3.85 -10.16 -3.27
CA GLY A 80 4.66 -11.15 -2.52
C GLY A 80 5.89 -11.67 -3.28
N HIS A 81 5.97 -11.42 -4.59
CA HIS A 81 6.99 -11.98 -5.46
C HIS A 81 8.22 -11.07 -5.60
N VAL A 82 9.42 -11.65 -5.66
CA VAL A 82 10.72 -10.94 -5.70
C VAL A 82 10.89 -10.01 -6.90
N ASP A 83 10.31 -10.40 -8.05
CA ASP A 83 10.32 -9.60 -9.27
C ASP A 83 9.65 -8.23 -9.10
N PHE A 84 8.79 -8.08 -8.09
CA PHE A 84 8.09 -6.83 -7.75
C PHE A 84 8.68 -6.13 -6.51
N SER A 85 9.94 -6.43 -6.16
CA SER A 85 10.65 -5.80 -5.02
C SER A 85 10.58 -4.26 -5.02
N TYR A 86 10.58 -3.64 -6.19
CA TYR A 86 10.39 -2.19 -6.30
C TYR A 86 8.99 -1.74 -5.88
N GLU A 87 7.94 -2.47 -6.26
CA GLU A 87 6.58 -2.18 -5.82
C GLU A 87 6.45 -2.34 -4.30
N VAL A 88 7.08 -3.37 -3.75
CA VAL A 88 7.12 -3.60 -2.31
C VAL A 88 7.79 -2.43 -1.58
N SER A 89 8.97 -1.99 -2.04
CA SER A 89 9.67 -0.85 -1.44
C SER A 89 8.86 0.44 -1.50
N ARG A 90 8.19 0.71 -2.63
CA ARG A 90 7.31 1.87 -2.82
C ARG A 90 6.16 1.87 -1.82
N SER A 91 5.44 0.77 -1.74
CA SER A 91 4.31 0.61 -0.82
C SER A 91 4.74 0.70 0.65
N LEU A 92 5.88 0.09 1.01
CA LEU A 92 6.42 0.16 2.38
C LEU A 92 6.80 1.58 2.78
N SER A 93 7.35 2.38 1.86
CA SER A 93 7.68 3.79 2.15
C SER A 93 6.46 4.65 2.47
N ALA A 94 5.27 4.20 2.06
CA ALA A 94 4.01 4.88 2.32
C ALA A 94 3.38 4.47 3.67
N CYS A 95 4.00 3.54 4.40
CA CYS A 95 3.50 2.97 5.63
C CYS A 95 4.36 3.34 6.86
N GLU A 96 3.73 3.30 8.02
CA GLU A 96 4.38 3.37 9.33
C GLU A 96 4.66 1.99 9.93
N GLY A 97 3.86 1.00 9.52
CA GLY A 97 4.03 -0.37 9.96
C GLY A 97 3.72 -1.39 8.86
N ALA A 98 4.06 -2.65 9.13
CA ALA A 98 3.77 -3.76 8.25
C ALA A 98 3.36 -4.99 9.07
N LEU A 99 2.38 -5.74 8.57
CA LEU A 99 2.05 -7.07 9.08
C LEU A 99 2.92 -8.09 8.36
N LEU A 100 3.75 -8.81 9.11
CA LEU A 100 4.56 -9.90 8.60
C LEU A 100 3.77 -11.21 8.74
N VAL A 101 3.17 -11.65 7.64
CA VAL A 101 2.32 -12.84 7.61
C VAL A 101 3.14 -14.07 7.27
N VAL A 102 3.24 -14.97 8.23
CA VAL A 102 3.95 -16.24 8.12
C VAL A 102 2.93 -17.37 8.23
N ASP A 103 2.98 -18.33 7.31
CA ASP A 103 2.15 -19.53 7.40
C ASP A 103 2.68 -20.40 8.54
N ALA A 104 1.86 -20.62 9.58
CA ALA A 104 2.24 -21.42 10.73
C ALA A 104 2.57 -22.88 10.39
N SER A 105 2.16 -23.38 9.22
CA SER A 105 2.44 -24.74 8.78
C SER A 105 3.69 -24.89 7.89
N GLN A 106 4.19 -23.79 7.33
CA GLN A 106 5.36 -23.78 6.44
C GLN A 106 6.58 -23.10 7.07
N GLY A 107 6.36 -22.07 7.89
CA GLY A 107 7.45 -21.29 8.47
C GLY A 107 7.91 -20.14 7.58
N VAL A 108 9.14 -19.68 7.80
CA VAL A 108 9.71 -18.50 7.14
C VAL A 108 10.34 -18.87 5.80
N GLU A 109 9.81 -18.26 4.73
CA GLU A 109 10.30 -18.43 3.36
C GLU A 109 11.20 -17.27 2.91
N ALA A 110 12.10 -17.53 1.96
CA ALA A 110 13.14 -16.58 1.55
C ALA A 110 12.60 -15.21 1.05
N GLN A 111 11.41 -15.19 0.44
CA GLN A 111 10.79 -13.93 -0.05
C GLN A 111 10.26 -13.07 1.11
N THR A 112 9.72 -13.70 2.15
CA THR A 112 9.30 -13.03 3.39
C THR A 112 10.48 -12.30 4.02
N VAL A 113 11.63 -12.95 4.04
CA VAL A 113 12.88 -12.40 4.59
C VAL A 113 13.33 -11.14 3.83
N ALA A 114 13.41 -11.20 2.49
CA ALA A 114 13.85 -10.06 1.68
C ALA A 114 12.95 -8.82 1.82
N ASN A 115 11.63 -9.03 1.79
CA ASN A 115 10.66 -7.94 1.97
C ASN A 115 10.69 -7.38 3.39
N CYS A 116 10.89 -8.24 4.40
CA CYS A 116 11.01 -7.82 5.78
C CYS A 116 12.26 -6.97 6.03
N TYR A 117 13.43 -7.34 5.47
CA TYR A 117 14.63 -6.49 5.55
C TYR A 117 14.40 -5.12 4.91
N THR A 118 13.70 -5.07 3.77
CA THR A 118 13.33 -3.80 3.13
C THR A 118 12.47 -2.92 4.06
N ALA A 119 11.53 -3.53 4.80
CA ALA A 119 10.70 -2.81 5.77
C ALA A 119 11.53 -2.26 6.94
N LEU A 120 12.44 -3.08 7.49
CA LEU A 120 13.34 -2.67 8.57
C LEU A 120 14.28 -1.54 8.15
N ASP A 121 14.85 -1.61 6.95
CA ASP A 121 15.72 -0.56 6.38
C ASP A 121 14.98 0.77 6.19
N LEU A 122 13.67 0.71 5.93
CA LEU A 122 12.79 1.89 5.83
C LEU A 122 12.30 2.38 7.19
N GLY A 123 12.65 1.70 8.30
CA GLY A 123 12.20 2.04 9.64
C GLY A 123 10.71 1.79 9.88
N VAL A 124 10.11 0.86 9.13
CA VAL A 124 8.71 0.45 9.25
C VAL A 124 8.58 -0.51 10.43
N GLU A 125 7.60 -0.29 11.30
CA GLU A 125 7.33 -1.15 12.45
C GLU A 125 6.71 -2.48 11.99
N VAL A 126 7.37 -3.61 12.25
CA VAL A 126 6.92 -4.92 11.76
C VAL A 126 6.23 -5.72 12.87
N ILE A 127 4.99 -6.15 12.63
CA ILE A 127 4.22 -6.98 13.55
C ILE A 127 4.09 -8.40 12.98
N PRO A 128 4.63 -9.44 13.66
CA PRO A 128 4.50 -10.81 13.21
C PRO A 128 3.08 -11.36 13.42
N VAL A 129 2.56 -12.02 12.39
CA VAL A 129 1.23 -12.64 12.34
C VAL A 129 1.39 -14.07 11.82
N LEU A 130 0.92 -15.03 12.60
CA LEU A 130 0.97 -16.46 12.25
C LEU A 130 -0.37 -16.86 11.65
N ASN A 131 -0.42 -17.03 10.34
CA ASN A 131 -1.65 -17.36 9.62
C ASN A 131 -1.82 -18.88 9.46
N LYS A 132 -3.02 -19.28 9.02
CA LYS A 132 -3.44 -20.67 8.79
C LYS A 132 -3.44 -21.55 10.04
N MET A 133 -3.72 -20.94 11.20
CA MET A 133 -3.91 -21.66 12.48
C MET A 133 -5.10 -22.65 12.47
N ASP A 134 -5.93 -22.63 11.43
CA ASP A 134 -6.99 -23.63 11.20
C ASP A 134 -6.48 -24.97 10.67
N LEU A 135 -5.23 -25.03 10.19
CA LEU A 135 -4.65 -26.27 9.66
C LEU A 135 -4.17 -27.20 10.78
N PRO A 136 -4.38 -28.52 10.66
CA PRO A 136 -4.00 -29.48 11.70
C PRO A 136 -2.49 -29.62 11.88
N ASN A 137 -1.71 -29.23 10.87
CA ASN A 137 -0.25 -29.25 10.86
C ASN A 137 0.37 -27.86 11.14
N ALA A 138 -0.42 -26.89 11.63
CA ALA A 138 0.12 -25.61 12.06
C ALA A 138 1.05 -25.80 13.28
N ASP A 139 2.27 -25.29 13.19
CA ASP A 139 3.29 -25.30 14.24
C ASP A 139 3.73 -23.86 14.56
N PRO A 140 2.94 -23.15 15.41
CA PRO A 140 3.20 -21.75 15.73
C PRO A 140 4.52 -21.55 16.48
N GLU A 141 5.00 -22.55 17.23
CA GLU A 141 6.22 -22.41 18.02
C GLU A 141 7.45 -22.50 17.12
N ASN A 142 7.47 -23.44 16.16
CA ASN A 142 8.52 -23.47 15.15
C ASN A 142 8.53 -22.21 14.29
N ALA A 143 7.36 -21.73 13.84
CA ALA A 143 7.26 -20.51 13.05
C ALA A 143 7.77 -19.27 13.79
N LYS A 144 7.51 -19.13 15.10
CA LYS A 144 8.10 -18.05 15.92
C LYS A 144 9.61 -18.15 16.00
N ALA A 145 10.13 -19.34 16.29
CA ALA A 145 11.57 -19.57 16.38
C ALA A 145 12.27 -19.19 15.05
N GLU A 146 11.69 -19.56 13.91
CA GLU A 146 12.24 -19.18 12.60
C GLU A 146 12.17 -17.67 12.33
N ILE A 147 11.12 -16.97 12.77
CA ILE A 147 11.06 -15.50 12.65
C ILE A 147 12.19 -14.87 13.47
N GLU A 148 12.43 -15.34 14.69
CA GLU A 148 13.50 -14.83 15.55
C GLU A 148 14.89 -15.17 14.98
N ASP A 149 15.12 -16.40 14.55
CA ASP A 149 16.43 -16.88 14.11
C ASP A 149 16.82 -16.36 12.71
N VAL A 150 15.86 -16.26 11.78
CA VAL A 150 16.12 -15.92 10.37
C VAL A 150 15.95 -14.42 10.10
N ILE A 151 14.92 -13.81 10.67
CA ILE A 151 14.57 -12.40 10.42
C ILE A 151 15.14 -11.49 11.52
N GLY A 152 15.24 -11.98 12.76
CA GLY A 152 15.76 -11.20 13.88
C GLY A 152 14.73 -10.25 14.50
N ILE A 153 13.44 -10.59 14.39
CA ILE A 153 12.33 -9.84 15.01
C ILE A 153 11.77 -10.65 16.18
N ASP A 154 11.47 -9.97 17.29
CA ASP A 154 10.77 -10.57 18.43
C ASP A 154 9.40 -11.12 18.02
N ALA A 155 9.25 -12.45 18.11
CA ALA A 155 8.04 -13.16 17.74
C ALA A 155 7.28 -13.71 18.97
N GLU A 156 7.71 -13.40 20.19
CA GLU A 156 7.06 -13.85 21.43
C GLU A 156 5.57 -13.46 21.43
N ASN A 157 5.30 -12.22 20.99
CA ASN A 157 3.97 -11.63 20.92
C ASN A 157 3.33 -11.69 19.51
N ALA A 158 3.77 -12.66 18.68
CA ALA A 158 3.19 -12.90 17.37
C ALA A 158 1.72 -13.29 17.47
N ILE A 159 0.90 -12.75 16.58
CA ILE A 159 -0.56 -12.88 16.67
C ILE A 159 -1.01 -14.12 15.90
N PRO A 160 -1.56 -15.15 16.56
CA PRO A 160 -2.11 -16.31 15.85
C PRO A 160 -3.43 -15.91 15.17
N CYS A 161 -3.54 -16.21 13.88
CA CYS A 161 -4.71 -15.90 13.08
C CYS A 161 -5.05 -16.99 12.07
N SER A 162 -6.28 -16.94 11.58
CA SER A 162 -6.71 -17.71 10.42
C SER A 162 -7.54 -16.80 9.55
N ALA A 163 -6.94 -16.32 8.44
CA ALA A 163 -7.64 -15.53 7.44
C ALA A 163 -8.85 -16.28 6.85
N LYS A 164 -8.84 -17.62 6.87
CA LYS A 164 -9.97 -18.42 6.40
C LYS A 164 -11.17 -18.33 7.34
N THR A 165 -10.95 -18.52 8.64
CA THR A 165 -12.00 -18.61 9.67
C THR A 165 -12.35 -17.27 10.31
N GLY A 166 -11.47 -16.27 10.20
CA GLY A 166 -11.60 -14.97 10.86
C GLY A 166 -11.02 -14.92 12.28
N MET A 167 -10.38 -15.99 12.76
CA MET A 167 -9.68 -15.98 14.04
C MET A 167 -8.53 -14.96 14.02
N GLY A 168 -8.39 -14.18 15.10
CA GLY A 168 -7.25 -13.27 15.31
C GLY A 168 -7.35 -11.92 14.59
N ILE A 169 -8.40 -11.68 13.78
CA ILE A 169 -8.53 -10.45 12.99
C ILE A 169 -8.69 -9.20 13.88
N ASP A 170 -9.48 -9.30 14.95
CA ASP A 170 -9.64 -8.19 15.90
C ASP A 170 -8.35 -7.92 16.66
N GLU A 171 -7.61 -8.97 17.04
CA GLU A 171 -6.31 -8.85 17.68
C GLU A 171 -5.29 -8.15 16.76
N ILE A 172 -5.30 -8.47 15.46
CA ILE A 172 -4.46 -7.79 14.45
C ILE A 172 -4.82 -6.31 14.36
N LEU A 173 -6.10 -5.96 14.23
CA LEU A 173 -6.55 -4.56 14.13
C LEU A 173 -6.17 -3.75 15.36
N GLU A 174 -6.33 -4.33 16.56
CA GLU A 174 -5.92 -3.70 17.82
C GLU A 174 -4.39 -3.57 17.92
N ALA A 175 -3.63 -4.55 17.45
CA ALA A 175 -2.17 -4.47 17.41
C ALA A 175 -1.68 -3.39 16.43
N VAL A 176 -2.31 -3.25 15.26
CA VAL A 176 -2.02 -2.16 14.31
C VAL A 176 -2.20 -0.80 14.99
N ILE A 177 -3.24 -0.63 15.81
CA ILE A 177 -3.52 0.63 16.49
C ILE A 177 -2.55 0.90 17.64
N THR A 178 -2.25 -0.13 18.43
CA THR A 178 -1.47 -0.01 19.68
C THR A 178 0.03 -0.07 19.49
N ARG A 179 0.52 -0.85 18.52
CA ARG A 179 1.95 -1.09 18.30
C ARG A 179 2.52 -0.24 17.15
N MET A 180 1.76 0.00 16.07
CA MET A 180 2.26 0.83 14.96
C MET A 180 2.13 2.32 15.28
N PRO A 181 3.12 3.16 14.91
CA PRO A 181 3.04 4.59 15.13
C PRO A 181 2.01 5.25 14.19
N ALA A 182 1.49 6.40 14.62
CA ALA A 182 0.72 7.27 13.74
C ALA A 182 1.65 7.91 12.68
N PRO A 183 1.11 8.28 11.50
CA PRO A 183 1.90 8.98 10.49
C PRO A 183 2.52 10.25 11.04
N ARG A 184 3.75 10.51 10.60
CA ARG A 184 4.47 11.75 10.91
C ARG A 184 4.24 12.77 9.81
N GLY A 185 4.02 14.03 10.20
CA GLY A 185 3.76 15.11 9.26
C GLY A 185 3.22 16.36 9.95
N LYS A 186 3.15 17.47 9.20
CA LYS A 186 2.63 18.74 9.67
C LYS A 186 1.42 19.15 8.82
N PRO A 187 0.19 19.07 9.36
CA PRO A 187 -1.01 19.52 8.64
C PRO A 187 -0.96 21.01 8.27
N ASP A 188 -0.29 21.83 9.08
CA ASP A 188 -0.16 23.28 8.89
C ASP A 188 1.13 23.68 8.15
N ALA A 189 1.68 22.79 7.34
CA ALA A 189 2.84 23.06 6.47
C ALA A 189 2.42 23.11 4.99
N PRO A 190 3.28 23.66 4.09
CA PRO A 190 3.04 23.57 2.65
C PRO A 190 2.81 22.12 2.21
N LEU A 191 1.94 21.93 1.22
CA LEU A 191 1.56 20.61 0.72
C LEU A 191 2.80 19.86 0.22
N ARG A 192 3.01 18.66 0.77
CA ARG A 192 3.91 17.65 0.22
C ARG A 192 3.19 16.33 0.17
N ALA A 193 2.84 15.88 -1.03
CA ALA A 193 2.26 14.57 -1.27
C ALA A 193 3.18 13.74 -2.15
N MET A 194 3.50 12.52 -1.73
CA MET A 194 4.35 11.60 -2.49
C MET A 194 3.49 10.75 -3.42
N ILE A 195 3.88 10.64 -4.69
CA ILE A 195 3.27 9.67 -5.61
C ILE A 195 3.80 8.28 -5.24
N VAL A 196 2.92 7.43 -4.72
CA VAL A 196 3.23 6.06 -4.31
C VAL A 196 3.12 5.12 -5.51
N ASP A 197 2.09 5.32 -6.32
CA ASP A 197 1.87 4.58 -7.56
C ASP A 197 1.07 5.40 -8.57
N SER A 198 1.10 5.00 -9.84
CA SER A 198 0.36 5.65 -10.90
C SER A 198 -0.04 4.64 -11.97
N TRP A 199 -1.26 4.73 -12.49
CA TRP A 199 -1.73 3.91 -13.60
C TRP A 199 -2.64 4.68 -14.54
N PHE A 200 -2.81 4.14 -15.74
CA PHE A 200 -3.73 4.68 -16.72
C PHE A 200 -5.12 4.03 -16.57
N ASP A 201 -6.14 4.87 -16.52
CA ASP A 201 -7.54 4.48 -16.64
C ASP A 201 -8.12 5.07 -17.94
N ASN A 202 -8.88 4.25 -18.67
CA ASN A 202 -9.39 4.61 -19.99
C ASN A 202 -10.40 5.78 -19.98
N TYR A 203 -11.04 6.05 -18.85
CA TYR A 203 -12.08 7.08 -18.72
C TYR A 203 -11.56 8.35 -18.09
N VAL A 204 -10.69 8.23 -17.09
CA VAL A 204 -10.22 9.38 -16.30
C VAL A 204 -8.76 9.77 -16.56
N GLY A 205 -8.04 8.99 -17.36
CA GLY A 205 -6.62 9.20 -17.64
C GLY A 205 -5.73 8.65 -16.53
N VAL A 206 -4.59 9.30 -16.29
CA VAL A 206 -3.66 8.84 -15.26
C VAL A 206 -4.22 9.12 -13.86
N VAL A 207 -4.37 8.06 -13.09
CA VAL A 207 -4.72 8.09 -11.66
C VAL A 207 -3.43 7.97 -10.86
N MET A 208 -3.21 8.89 -9.93
CA MET A 208 -2.05 8.91 -9.05
C MET A 208 -2.48 8.52 -7.65
N LEU A 209 -1.94 7.42 -7.12
CA LEU A 209 -2.04 7.09 -5.70
C LEU A 209 -1.00 7.91 -4.95
N VAL A 210 -1.45 8.66 -3.96
CA VAL A 210 -0.63 9.60 -3.22
C VAL A 210 -0.73 9.40 -1.72
N ARG A 211 0.38 9.65 -1.05
CA ARG A 211 0.45 9.79 0.40
C ARG A 211 0.72 11.25 0.73
N VAL A 212 -0.19 11.90 1.45
CA VAL A 212 0.03 13.27 1.93
C VAL A 212 0.91 13.22 3.18
N VAL A 213 2.14 13.71 3.08
CA VAL A 213 3.07 13.78 4.21
C VAL A 213 2.84 15.05 5.00
N ASP A 214 2.71 16.19 4.32
CA ASP A 214 2.47 17.50 4.94
C ASP A 214 1.39 18.28 4.21
N GLY A 215 0.77 19.19 4.95
CA GLY A 215 -0.23 20.09 4.44
C GLY A 215 -1.58 19.43 4.19
N THR A 216 -2.37 20.07 3.34
CA THR A 216 -3.68 19.61 2.89
C THR A 216 -3.86 20.04 1.44
N LEU A 217 -4.36 19.13 0.61
CA LEU A 217 -4.76 19.41 -0.77
C LEU A 217 -6.28 19.51 -0.82
N LEU A 218 -6.79 20.61 -1.35
CA LEU A 218 -8.21 20.78 -1.64
C LEU A 218 -8.51 20.47 -3.11
N LYS A 219 -9.74 20.01 -3.37
CA LYS A 219 -10.20 19.76 -4.73
C LYS A 219 -10.23 21.06 -5.54
N GLY A 220 -9.76 20.98 -6.78
CA GLY A 220 -9.68 22.12 -7.71
C GLY A 220 -8.47 23.04 -7.50
N GLU A 221 -7.57 22.74 -6.57
CA GLU A 221 -6.31 23.47 -6.47
C GLU A 221 -5.33 23.12 -7.59
N ARG A 222 -4.47 24.06 -7.94
CA ARG A 222 -3.39 23.85 -8.92
C ARG A 222 -2.21 23.20 -8.26
N ILE A 223 -1.89 21.99 -8.70
CA ILE A 223 -0.77 21.20 -8.21
C ILE A 223 0.42 21.32 -9.16
N ARG A 224 1.63 21.23 -8.60
CA ARG A 224 2.90 21.23 -9.32
C ARG A 224 3.68 19.97 -8.98
N MET A 225 4.14 19.28 -10.01
CA MET A 225 5.08 18.17 -9.92
C MET A 225 6.48 18.74 -9.68
N MET A 226 7.14 18.37 -8.58
CA MET A 226 8.44 18.95 -8.24
C MET A 226 9.58 18.45 -9.13
N ALA A 227 9.49 17.26 -9.72
CA ALA A 227 10.53 16.74 -10.61
C ALA A 227 10.50 17.36 -12.03
N SER A 228 9.32 17.73 -12.53
CA SER A 228 9.14 18.22 -13.91
C SER A 228 8.70 19.69 -14.01
N ASP A 229 8.35 20.32 -12.88
CA ASP A 229 7.68 21.63 -12.79
C ASP A 229 6.34 21.71 -13.56
N ALA A 230 5.81 20.57 -14.03
CA ALA A 230 4.53 20.52 -14.71
C ALA A 230 3.38 20.85 -13.73
N VAL A 231 2.42 21.64 -14.20
CA VAL A 231 1.30 22.14 -13.40
C VAL A 231 -0.01 21.57 -13.94
N TYR A 232 -0.82 21.03 -13.04
CA TYR A 232 -2.12 20.45 -13.35
C TYR A 232 -3.17 20.93 -12.34
N ASP A 233 -4.44 20.76 -12.69
CA ASP A 233 -5.56 21.05 -11.79
C ASP A 233 -5.97 19.75 -11.10
N ALA A 234 -6.11 19.76 -9.77
CA ALA A 234 -6.56 18.59 -9.00
C ALA A 234 -8.09 18.41 -9.15
N ASP A 235 -8.53 17.98 -10.33
CA ASP A 235 -9.94 17.88 -10.72
C ASP A 235 -10.76 16.98 -9.78
N SER A 236 -10.19 15.84 -9.44
CA SER A 236 -10.81 14.88 -8.52
C SER A 236 -9.77 14.32 -7.58
N LEU A 237 -10.18 14.19 -6.31
CA LEU A 237 -9.42 13.51 -5.29
C LEU A 237 -10.35 12.62 -4.47
N GLY A 238 -9.79 11.60 -3.85
CA GLY A 238 -10.57 10.65 -3.09
C GLY A 238 -9.73 9.62 -2.38
N VAL A 239 -10.41 8.64 -1.79
CA VAL A 239 -9.80 7.49 -1.13
C VAL A 239 -10.43 6.21 -1.67
N PHE A 240 -9.70 5.11 -1.63
CA PHE A 240 -10.25 3.80 -1.97
C PHE A 240 -10.77 3.15 -0.69
N THR A 241 -12.06 2.86 -0.62
CA THR A 241 -12.71 2.11 0.47
C THR A 241 -13.15 0.75 -0.08
N PRO A 242 -12.19 -0.03 -0.59
CA PRO A 242 -12.25 -0.81 -1.85
C PRO A 242 -12.87 -0.18 -3.10
N LYS A 243 -13.93 0.60 -2.98
CA LYS A 243 -14.49 1.41 -4.07
C LYS A 243 -13.92 2.83 -4.00
N SER A 244 -13.81 3.49 -5.15
CA SER A 244 -13.40 4.89 -5.18
C SER A 244 -14.48 5.77 -4.55
N VAL A 245 -14.09 6.53 -3.52
CA VAL A 245 -14.96 7.51 -2.85
C VAL A 245 -14.33 8.88 -2.99
N ALA A 246 -15.02 9.78 -3.69
CA ALA A 246 -14.59 11.15 -3.84
C ALA A 246 -14.54 11.87 -2.47
N ARG A 247 -13.53 12.72 -2.30
CA ARG A 247 -13.37 13.60 -1.14
C ARG A 247 -13.22 15.05 -1.62
N GLU A 248 -13.40 15.99 -0.71
CA GLU A 248 -13.17 17.41 -0.98
C GLU A 248 -11.75 17.84 -0.60
N ARG A 249 -11.06 17.04 0.22
CA ARG A 249 -9.67 17.26 0.61
C ARG A 249 -8.94 15.96 0.93
N LEU A 250 -7.61 16.00 0.81
CA LEU A 250 -6.68 15.02 1.39
C LEU A 250 -5.71 15.76 2.32
N SER A 251 -5.59 15.30 3.55
CA SER A 251 -4.80 15.95 4.62
C SER A 251 -3.59 15.10 5.02
N ALA A 252 -2.60 15.71 5.66
CA ALA A 252 -1.41 15.03 6.16
C ALA A 252 -1.74 13.72 6.91
N GLY A 253 -1.05 12.65 6.52
CA GLY A 253 -1.22 11.29 7.01
C GLY A 253 -2.17 10.43 6.18
N GLU A 254 -3.01 11.01 5.33
CA GLU A 254 -3.97 10.27 4.50
C GLU A 254 -3.31 9.71 3.22
N VAL A 255 -3.79 8.54 2.81
CA VAL A 255 -3.47 7.91 1.53
C VAL A 255 -4.73 7.95 0.67
N GLY A 256 -4.59 8.43 -0.56
CA GLY A 256 -5.72 8.63 -1.46
C GLY A 256 -5.27 8.70 -2.91
N PHE A 257 -6.17 9.07 -3.81
CA PHE A 257 -5.85 9.27 -5.21
C PHE A 257 -6.11 10.70 -5.67
N ILE A 258 -5.39 11.11 -6.71
CA ILE A 258 -5.57 12.36 -7.44
C ILE A 258 -5.72 12.03 -8.93
N ILE A 259 -6.71 12.66 -9.56
CA ILE A 259 -6.90 12.69 -11.00
C ILE A 259 -6.77 14.14 -11.44
N ALA A 260 -5.86 14.40 -12.38
CA ALA A 260 -5.48 15.76 -12.79
C ALA A 260 -5.42 15.94 -14.31
N GLY A 261 -6.21 15.15 -15.06
CA GLY A 261 -6.28 15.23 -16.53
C GLY A 261 -5.00 14.85 -17.26
N ILE A 262 -4.06 14.18 -16.58
CA ILE A 262 -2.79 13.74 -17.14
C ILE A 262 -3.04 12.59 -18.12
N LYS A 263 -2.49 12.70 -19.34
CA LYS A 263 -2.67 11.70 -20.41
C LYS A 263 -1.55 10.67 -20.49
N GLU A 264 -0.34 11.07 -20.12
CA GLU A 264 0.87 10.26 -20.26
C GLU A 264 1.36 9.83 -18.87
N LEU A 265 1.54 8.54 -18.66
CA LEU A 265 1.99 7.98 -17.38
C LEU A 265 3.36 8.55 -16.97
N GLN A 266 4.22 8.84 -17.95
CA GLN A 266 5.56 9.39 -17.75
C GLN A 266 5.55 10.75 -17.04
N ALA A 267 4.45 11.51 -17.13
CA ALA A 267 4.31 12.80 -16.47
C ALA A 267 4.05 12.67 -14.95
N ALA A 268 3.55 11.52 -14.49
CA ALA A 268 3.30 11.22 -13.09
C ALA A 268 4.36 10.23 -12.57
N LYS A 269 5.62 10.70 -12.47
CA LYS A 269 6.72 9.82 -12.05
C LYS A 269 6.51 9.38 -10.60
N VAL A 270 6.52 8.07 -10.38
CA VAL A 270 6.42 7.50 -9.04
C VAL A 270 7.63 7.92 -8.20
N GLY A 271 7.38 8.36 -6.96
CA GLY A 271 8.37 8.96 -6.07
C GLY A 271 8.55 10.47 -6.23
N ASP A 272 7.86 11.09 -7.18
CA ASP A 272 7.81 12.55 -7.24
C ASP A 272 6.97 13.12 -6.08
N THR A 273 7.25 14.37 -5.76
CA THR A 273 6.50 15.17 -4.78
C THR A 273 5.55 16.11 -5.51
N ILE A 274 4.28 16.02 -5.15
CA ILE A 274 3.24 16.97 -5.51
C ILE A 274 3.20 18.06 -4.46
N THR A 275 3.23 19.31 -4.91
CA THR A 275 3.00 20.50 -4.08
C THR A 275 2.02 21.45 -4.76
N LEU A 276 1.68 22.57 -4.12
CA LEU A 276 0.81 23.59 -4.72
C LEU A 276 1.60 24.50 -5.66
N GLU A 277 0.99 24.97 -6.75
CA GLU A 277 1.66 25.85 -7.72
C GLU A 277 2.02 27.22 -7.10
N LYS A 278 1.05 27.83 -6.40
CA LYS A 278 1.13 29.21 -5.91
C LYS A 278 0.47 29.34 -4.56
N LYS A 279 0.92 30.34 -3.80
CA LYS A 279 0.28 30.76 -2.55
C LYS A 279 -1.01 31.51 -2.85
N LEU A 280 -2.11 31.02 -2.30
CA LEU A 280 -3.44 31.61 -2.33
C LEU A 280 -3.92 31.91 -0.90
N PRO A 281 -4.95 32.75 -0.69
CA PRO A 281 -5.44 33.07 0.66
C PRO A 281 -5.88 31.85 1.48
N ASN A 282 -6.23 30.75 0.82
CA ASN A 282 -6.71 29.50 1.41
C ASN A 282 -5.61 28.44 1.57
N ASN A 283 -4.35 28.72 1.23
CA ASN A 283 -3.26 27.75 1.33
C ASN A 283 -1.90 28.38 1.72
N LEU A 284 -0.91 27.53 1.93
CA LEU A 284 0.44 27.95 2.35
C LEU A 284 1.43 28.12 1.19
N GLY A 285 0.99 27.83 -0.05
CA GLY A 285 1.82 27.89 -1.25
C GLY A 285 2.71 26.66 -1.48
N PRO A 286 3.67 26.76 -2.42
CA PRO A 286 4.56 25.65 -2.76
C PRO A 286 5.50 25.30 -1.61
N ALA A 287 5.78 24.01 -1.46
CA ALA A 287 6.86 23.50 -0.63
C ALA A 287 8.23 23.87 -1.25
N SER A 288 9.21 24.15 -0.40
CA SER A 288 10.57 24.50 -0.80
C SER A 288 11.43 23.26 -1.13
N GLU A 289 11.14 22.13 -0.48
CA GLU A 289 11.93 20.90 -0.57
C GLU A 289 11.02 19.72 -0.92
N ALA A 290 11.46 18.94 -1.91
CA ALA A 290 10.82 17.68 -2.26
C ALA A 290 11.03 16.64 -1.17
N LEU A 291 10.14 15.65 -1.12
CA LEU A 291 10.33 14.47 -0.29
C LEU A 291 11.49 13.62 -0.88
N PRO A 292 12.15 12.80 -0.04
CA PRO A 292 13.11 11.82 -0.54
C PRO A 292 12.38 10.88 -1.51
N GLY A 293 12.73 10.94 -2.79
CA GLY A 293 12.13 10.08 -3.81
C GLY A 293 12.61 8.63 -3.72
N PHE A 294 12.12 7.79 -4.64
CA PHE A 294 12.56 6.41 -4.76
C PHE A 294 13.91 6.30 -5.48
N LYS A 295 14.69 5.27 -5.12
CA LYS A 295 15.85 4.88 -5.91
C LYS A 295 15.38 4.43 -7.29
N GLU A 296 16.02 4.94 -8.35
CA GLU A 296 15.75 4.45 -9.70
C GLU A 296 16.15 2.98 -9.82
N ILE A 297 15.26 2.17 -10.38
CA ILE A 297 15.52 0.76 -10.63
C ILE A 297 16.51 0.63 -11.78
N GLN A 298 17.51 -0.22 -11.60
CA GLN A 298 18.35 -0.69 -12.70
C GLN A 298 17.88 -2.07 -13.14
N PRO A 299 17.42 -2.24 -14.40
CA PRO A 299 17.03 -3.54 -14.94
C PRO A 299 18.19 -4.53 -14.82
N GLN A 300 17.94 -5.69 -14.20
CA GLN A 300 18.96 -6.73 -13.99
C GLN A 300 18.96 -7.80 -15.08
N VAL A 301 17.81 -8.00 -15.73
CA VAL A 301 17.61 -9.02 -16.77
C VAL A 301 17.12 -8.34 -18.05
N PHE A 302 17.72 -8.69 -19.17
CA PHE A 302 17.38 -8.16 -20.49
C PHE A 302 16.94 -9.31 -21.40
N ALA A 303 15.90 -9.07 -22.19
CA ALA A 303 15.44 -9.98 -23.22
C ALA A 303 15.23 -9.23 -24.54
N GLY A 304 15.66 -9.83 -25.65
CA GLY A 304 15.34 -9.34 -26.99
C GLY A 304 14.04 -9.97 -27.46
N LEU A 305 13.01 -9.16 -27.66
CA LEU A 305 11.75 -9.60 -28.25
C LEU A 305 11.79 -9.28 -29.75
N TYR A 306 11.58 -10.31 -30.56
CA TYR A 306 11.49 -10.19 -32.01
C TYR A 306 10.17 -10.81 -32.45
N PRO A 307 9.44 -10.18 -33.38
CA PRO A 307 8.22 -10.77 -33.91
C PRO A 307 8.59 -11.99 -34.75
N THR A 308 7.73 -13.01 -34.76
CA THR A 308 7.98 -14.21 -35.57
C THR A 308 7.89 -13.88 -37.05
N GLU A 309 7.00 -12.94 -37.40
CA GLU A 309 6.84 -12.39 -38.75
C GLU A 309 7.12 -10.89 -38.77
N ALA A 310 7.76 -10.40 -39.84
CA ALA A 310 8.05 -8.97 -39.98
C ALA A 310 6.79 -8.09 -40.02
N SER A 311 5.65 -8.64 -40.46
CA SER A 311 4.32 -8.00 -40.46
C SER A 311 3.81 -7.68 -39.05
N GLU A 312 4.28 -8.39 -38.03
CA GLU A 312 3.84 -8.21 -36.64
C GLU A 312 4.70 -7.16 -35.89
N TYR A 313 5.70 -6.57 -36.55
CA TYR A 313 6.60 -5.60 -35.92
C TYR A 313 5.86 -4.40 -35.31
N ASP A 314 4.87 -3.85 -36.02
CA ASP A 314 4.08 -2.71 -35.52
C ASP A 314 3.13 -3.10 -34.38
N GLN A 315 2.77 -4.38 -34.24
CA GLN A 315 1.93 -4.85 -33.13
C GLN A 315 2.76 -5.15 -31.87
N LEU A 316 4.02 -5.56 -32.04
CA LEU A 316 4.93 -5.81 -30.93
C LEU A 316 5.47 -4.50 -30.31
N ARG A 317 5.51 -3.41 -31.09
CA ARG A 317 6.12 -2.13 -30.72
C ARG A 317 5.25 -1.28 -29.78
#